data_AF-A0A0D9NLT6-F1
#
_entry.id   AF-A0A0D9NLT6-F1
#
_cell.length_a   1.000
_cell.length_b   1.000
_cell.length_c   1.000
_cell.angle_alpha   90.00
_cell.angle_beta   90.00
_cell.angle_gamma   90.00
#
_symmetry.space_group_name_H-M   'P 1'
#
loop_
_entity.id
_entity.type
_entity.pdbx_description
1 polymer ?
#
loop_
_entity_poly.entity_id
_entity_poly.type
_entity_poly.pdbx_seq_one_letter_code
_entity_poly.pdbx_strand_id
1 'polypeptide(L)'
;MSLKPAPGDDKHACSALSATRTESGETYIFYFDSNNKICYLKGSGTGSYAEYSVSMKNDGVSTAAVGDTRTLTSTLFDQEQASLPLVHVYYVQNDYIKAAWWHVHDGEWRTGLINAKGYKVTRGTGISSLGQQELHGKPGQHRLEVYFNDQENEGKFSVAFFKDKEWHKAVVEV
;
A
#
# COMPACT_ATOMS: atom_id res chain seq x y z
N MET A 1 -27.47 16.29 20.29
CA MET A 1 -26.89 16.42 18.93
C MET A 1 -25.77 15.41 18.82
N SER A 2 -25.87 14.43 17.93
CA SER A 2 -24.74 13.54 17.64
C SER A 2 -23.80 14.32 16.72
N LEU A 3 -22.64 14.71 17.23
CA LEU A 3 -21.58 15.24 16.37
C LEU A 3 -21.20 14.14 15.39
N LYS A 4 -21.15 14.48 14.10
CA LYS A 4 -20.53 13.58 13.11
C LYS A 4 -19.06 13.39 13.54
N PRO A 5 -18.54 12.15 13.60
CA PRO A 5 -17.14 11.92 13.94
C PRO A 5 -16.23 12.75 13.03
N ALA A 6 -15.14 13.27 13.58
CA ALA A 6 -14.09 13.88 12.80
C ALA A 6 -13.34 12.80 12.00
N PRO A 7 -12.73 13.16 10.86
CA PRO A 7 -11.84 12.26 10.11
C PRO A 7 -10.80 11.58 11.01
N GLY A 8 -10.75 10.25 10.99
CA GLY A 8 -9.82 9.42 11.76
C GLY A 8 -10.22 9.15 13.21
N ASP A 9 -11.42 9.53 13.64
CA ASP A 9 -11.92 9.25 14.99
C ASP A 9 -12.15 7.75 15.24
N ASP A 10 -12.42 6.98 14.17
CA ASP A 10 -12.67 5.54 14.23
C ASP A 10 -11.42 4.68 14.02
N LYS A 11 -10.23 5.27 13.96
CA LYS A 11 -8.97 4.55 13.73
C LYS A 11 -8.72 3.46 14.78
N HIS A 12 -8.14 2.35 14.34
CA HIS A 12 -7.65 1.32 15.23
C HIS A 12 -6.46 1.83 16.05
N ALA A 13 -6.44 1.59 17.36
CA ALA A 13 -5.40 2.09 18.27
C ALA A 13 -3.98 1.59 17.92
N CYS A 14 -3.89 0.40 17.34
CA CYS A 14 -2.62 -0.19 16.88
C CYS A 14 -2.38 -0.04 15.38
N SER A 15 -3.12 0.83 14.69
CA SER A 15 -2.95 1.02 13.26
C SER A 15 -1.51 1.46 12.93
N ALA A 16 -0.85 0.72 12.06
CA ALA A 16 0.27 1.23 11.30
C ALA A 16 -0.21 2.46 10.51
N LEU A 17 0.69 3.42 10.36
CA LEU A 17 0.47 4.62 9.57
C LEU A 17 1.43 4.60 8.41
N SER A 18 0.92 4.90 7.23
CA SER A 18 1.75 5.11 6.06
C SER A 18 1.30 6.36 5.35
N ALA A 19 2.24 7.12 4.80
CA ALA A 19 1.93 8.33 4.06
C ALA A 19 2.66 8.34 2.72
N THR A 20 2.02 8.93 1.72
CA THR A 20 2.64 9.22 0.43
C THR A 20 2.20 10.61 -0.03
N ARG A 21 3.05 11.29 -0.80
CA ARG A 21 2.79 12.65 -1.27
C ARG A 21 3.16 12.79 -2.74
N THR A 22 2.21 13.28 -3.53
CA THR A 22 2.42 13.57 -4.96
C THR A 22 3.33 14.76 -5.15
N GLU A 23 3.91 14.91 -6.33
CA GLU A 23 4.70 16.10 -6.69
C GLU A 23 3.86 17.40 -6.60
N SER A 24 2.55 17.32 -6.84
CA SER A 24 1.60 18.42 -6.66
C SER A 24 1.39 18.84 -5.18
N GLY A 25 1.92 18.07 -4.21
CA GLY A 25 1.82 18.34 -2.78
C GLY A 25 0.62 17.70 -2.09
N GLU A 26 -0.24 16.97 -2.81
CA GLU A 26 -1.33 16.22 -2.19
C GLU A 26 -0.78 15.06 -1.36
N THR A 27 -1.22 15.01 -0.10
CA THR A 27 -0.80 14.04 0.90
C THR A 27 -1.92 13.05 1.16
N TYR A 28 -1.56 11.77 1.15
CA TYR A 28 -2.44 10.66 1.48
C TYR A 28 -1.88 9.95 2.71
N ILE A 29 -2.69 9.82 3.76
CA ILE A 29 -2.30 9.13 5.00
C ILE A 29 -3.20 7.92 5.17
N PHE A 30 -2.64 6.74 5.06
CA PHE A 30 -3.33 5.46 5.16
C PHE A 30 -3.28 4.92 6.59
N TYR A 31 -4.38 4.34 7.03
CA TYR A 31 -4.54 3.71 8.34
C TYR A 31 -5.65 2.64 8.30
N PHE A 32 -5.79 1.87 9.37
CA PHE A 32 -6.87 0.94 9.60
C PHE A 32 -7.92 1.55 10.53
N ASP A 33 -9.20 1.42 10.18
CA ASP A 33 -10.33 1.70 11.07
C ASP A 33 -10.48 0.61 12.15
N SER A 34 -11.38 0.84 13.10
CA SER A 34 -11.72 -0.09 14.19
C SER A 34 -12.26 -1.46 13.73
N ASN A 35 -12.62 -1.60 12.45
CA ASN A 35 -13.04 -2.85 11.81
C ASN A 35 -11.93 -3.47 10.94
N ASN A 36 -10.69 -3.01 11.10
CA ASN A 36 -9.52 -3.43 10.33
C ASN A 36 -9.60 -3.13 8.82
N LYS A 37 -10.48 -2.22 8.40
CA LYS A 37 -10.56 -1.76 7.01
C LYS A 37 -9.55 -0.65 6.77
N ILE A 38 -8.96 -0.61 5.58
CA ILE A 38 -8.04 0.45 5.21
C ILE A 38 -8.82 1.70 4.81
N CYS A 39 -8.52 2.80 5.48
CA CYS A 39 -9.00 4.14 5.19
C CYS A 39 -7.82 5.05 4.85
N TYR A 40 -8.11 6.21 4.25
CA TYR A 40 -7.11 7.23 4.01
C TYR A 40 -7.63 8.65 4.18
N LEU A 41 -6.78 9.50 4.71
CA LEU A 41 -6.95 10.94 4.75
C LEU A 41 -6.30 11.54 3.52
N LYS A 42 -7.04 12.35 2.76
CA LYS A 42 -6.53 13.13 1.62
C LYS A 42 -6.54 14.62 1.96
N GLY A 43 -5.44 15.32 1.72
CA GLY A 43 -5.33 16.76 1.96
C GLY A 43 -4.13 17.39 1.28
N SER A 44 -3.99 18.71 1.41
CA SER A 44 -2.89 19.51 0.82
C SER A 44 -1.65 19.62 1.72
N GLY A 45 -1.58 18.83 2.81
CA GLY A 45 -0.47 18.87 3.77
C GLY A 45 -0.52 20.04 4.76
N THR A 46 -1.47 20.97 4.65
CA THR A 46 -1.61 22.15 5.53
C THR A 46 -2.63 21.96 6.66
N GLY A 47 -3.05 20.72 6.93
CA GLY A 47 -3.86 20.37 8.11
C GLY A 47 -5.37 20.18 7.86
N SER A 48 -5.87 20.42 6.64
CA SER A 48 -7.24 20.06 6.26
C SER A 48 -7.26 18.76 5.48
N TYR A 49 -7.98 17.76 6.00
CA TYR A 49 -8.07 16.43 5.43
C TYR A 49 -9.52 15.96 5.35
N ALA A 50 -9.84 15.29 4.25
CA ALA A 50 -11.08 14.52 4.09
C ALA A 50 -10.76 13.02 4.18
N GLU A 51 -11.68 12.25 4.74
CA GLU A 51 -11.55 10.80 4.91
C GLU A 51 -12.25 10.04 3.79
N TYR A 52 -11.62 8.95 3.37
CA TYR A 52 -12.08 8.04 2.34
C TYR A 52 -11.71 6.60 2.72
N SER A 53 -12.35 5.62 2.07
CA SER A 53 -12.05 4.19 2.26
C SER A 53 -11.39 3.57 1.04
N VAL A 54 -10.53 2.58 1.26
CA VAL A 54 -9.95 1.75 0.21
C VAL A 54 -10.92 0.60 -0.10
N SER A 55 -11.73 0.79 -1.14
CA SER A 55 -12.73 -0.18 -1.60
C SER A 55 -12.38 -0.69 -2.98
N MET A 56 -11.78 -1.89 -3.04
CA MET A 56 -11.32 -2.50 -4.29
C MET A 56 -12.52 -2.98 -5.11
N LYS A 57 -12.58 -2.59 -6.39
CA LYS A 57 -13.59 -3.10 -7.32
C LYS A 57 -12.99 -4.20 -8.19
N ASN A 58 -13.53 -5.41 -8.06
CA ASN A 58 -13.21 -6.55 -8.91
C ASN A 58 -14.50 -6.99 -9.61
N ASP A 59 -14.51 -6.97 -10.95
CA ASP A 59 -15.63 -7.45 -11.78
C ASP A 59 -17.01 -6.87 -11.38
N GLY A 60 -17.04 -5.60 -10.97
CA GLY A 60 -18.25 -4.89 -10.55
C GLY A 60 -18.62 -5.05 -9.07
N VAL A 61 -17.93 -5.91 -8.31
CA VAL A 61 -18.13 -6.08 -6.88
C VAL A 61 -17.11 -5.24 -6.09
N SER A 62 -17.60 -4.40 -5.18
CA SER A 62 -16.75 -3.60 -4.30
C SER A 62 -16.49 -4.34 -2.98
N THR A 63 -15.22 -4.54 -2.65
CA THR A 63 -14.77 -5.20 -1.42
C THR A 63 -13.82 -4.29 -0.65
N ALA A 64 -14.06 -4.12 0.65
CA ALA A 64 -13.15 -3.37 1.51
C ALA A 64 -11.80 -4.09 1.63
N ALA A 65 -10.70 -3.33 1.57
CA ALA A 65 -9.39 -3.87 1.93
C ALA A 65 -9.31 -4.03 3.46
N VAL A 66 -9.14 -5.26 3.94
CA VAL A 66 -9.07 -5.59 5.38
C VAL A 66 -7.77 -6.33 5.65
N GLY A 67 -7.05 -5.96 6.72
CA GLY A 67 -5.74 -6.50 7.00
C GLY A 67 -5.35 -6.54 8.49
N ASP A 68 -4.15 -7.03 8.77
CA ASP A 68 -3.50 -6.91 10.07
C ASP A 68 -3.11 -5.45 10.29
N THR A 69 -3.67 -4.88 11.36
CA THR A 69 -3.54 -3.48 11.72
C THR A 69 -2.10 -2.98 11.83
N ARG A 70 -1.10 -3.86 12.01
CA ARG A 70 0.31 -3.48 12.16
C ARG A 70 1.10 -3.46 10.86
N THR A 71 0.45 -3.75 9.73
CA THR A 71 1.10 -4.04 8.46
C THR A 71 0.58 -3.14 7.35
N LEU A 72 1.05 -1.91 7.30
CA LEU A 72 0.62 -0.95 6.29
C LEU A 72 1.82 -0.17 5.77
N THR A 73 1.98 -0.15 4.46
CA THR A 73 2.94 0.71 3.77
C THR A 73 2.35 1.18 2.45
N SER A 74 2.79 2.35 1.98
CA SER A 74 2.28 2.98 0.78
C SER A 74 3.42 3.61 -0.01
N THR A 75 3.30 3.58 -1.33
CA THR A 75 4.30 4.12 -2.23
C THR A 75 3.61 4.78 -3.41
N LEU A 76 4.12 5.95 -3.82
CA LEU A 76 3.85 6.53 -5.13
C LEU A 76 4.80 5.92 -6.15
N PHE A 77 4.26 5.54 -7.30
CA PHE A 77 5.02 4.95 -8.38
C PHE A 77 4.56 5.50 -9.72
N ASP A 78 5.48 6.16 -10.39
CA ASP A 78 5.29 6.65 -11.75
C ASP A 78 5.80 5.59 -12.72
N GLN A 79 4.87 4.88 -13.33
CA GLN A 79 5.22 3.99 -14.43
C GLN A 79 5.30 4.85 -15.70
N GLU A 80 6.38 4.77 -16.48
CA GLU A 80 6.61 5.60 -17.69
C GLU A 80 5.45 5.55 -18.71
N GLN A 81 4.58 4.53 -18.63
CA GLN A 81 3.41 4.36 -19.51
C GLN A 81 2.07 4.81 -18.89
N ALA A 82 2.04 5.15 -17.60
CA ALA A 82 0.86 5.70 -16.96
C ALA A 82 0.88 7.23 -17.09
N SER A 83 -0.21 7.82 -17.57
CA SER A 83 -0.37 9.28 -17.65
C SER A 83 -0.47 9.96 -16.29
N LEU A 84 -0.66 9.18 -15.21
CA LEU A 84 -0.87 9.65 -13.85
C LEU A 84 -0.14 8.74 -12.84
N PRO A 85 0.37 9.31 -11.73
CA PRO A 85 0.98 8.53 -10.66
C PRO A 85 0.06 7.45 -10.13
N LEU A 86 0.64 6.32 -9.75
CA LEU A 86 -0.05 5.24 -9.07
C LEU A 86 0.27 5.29 -7.57
N VAL A 87 -0.77 5.26 -6.74
CA VAL A 87 -0.60 4.94 -5.32
C VAL A 87 -0.78 3.44 -5.14
N HIS A 88 0.22 2.81 -4.57
CA HIS A 88 0.15 1.43 -4.10
C HIS A 88 0.08 1.42 -2.58
N VAL A 89 -0.83 0.62 -2.03
CA VAL A 89 -0.95 0.35 -0.60
C VAL A 89 -0.76 -1.15 -0.41
N TYR A 90 0.23 -1.53 0.39
CA TYR A 90 0.53 -2.90 0.74
C TYR A 90 0.16 -3.17 2.18
N TYR A 91 -0.40 -4.35 2.43
CA TYR A 91 -0.85 -4.79 3.74
C TYR A 91 -0.78 -6.31 3.86
N VAL A 92 -0.92 -6.84 5.08
CA VAL A 92 -0.99 -8.28 5.32
C VAL A 92 -2.42 -8.69 5.63
N GLN A 93 -2.87 -9.79 5.05
CA GLN A 93 -4.15 -10.42 5.37
C GLN A 93 -3.95 -11.93 5.49
N ASN A 94 -4.27 -12.50 6.66
CA ASN A 94 -4.05 -13.92 6.96
C ASN A 94 -2.62 -14.39 6.67
N ASP A 95 -1.63 -13.61 7.12
CA ASP A 95 -0.19 -13.82 6.89
C ASP A 95 0.29 -13.68 5.42
N TYR A 96 -0.57 -13.25 4.49
CA TYR A 96 -0.18 -13.02 3.09
C TYR A 96 -0.06 -11.53 2.75
N ILE A 97 0.94 -11.18 1.95
CA ILE A 97 1.03 -9.85 1.36
C ILE A 97 -0.12 -9.64 0.37
N LYS A 98 -0.80 -8.51 0.54
CA LYS A 98 -1.84 -7.99 -0.33
C LYS A 98 -1.50 -6.58 -0.74
N ALA A 99 -2.11 -6.14 -1.83
CA ALA A 99 -2.05 -4.76 -2.28
C ALA A 99 -3.40 -4.30 -2.84
N ALA A 100 -3.62 -3.01 -2.69
CA ALA A 100 -4.57 -2.24 -3.48
C ALA A 100 -3.79 -1.13 -4.20
N TRP A 101 -4.25 -0.73 -5.39
CA TRP A 101 -3.65 0.38 -6.12
C TRP A 101 -4.71 1.26 -6.78
N TRP A 102 -4.34 2.50 -7.04
CA TRP A 102 -5.24 3.54 -7.57
C TRP A 102 -4.47 4.56 -8.42
N HIS A 103 -5.05 4.94 -9.57
CA HIS A 103 -4.60 6.10 -10.34
C HIS A 103 -5.02 7.38 -9.63
N VAL A 104 -4.06 8.22 -9.27
CA VAL A 104 -4.33 9.49 -8.61
C VAL A 104 -5.26 10.33 -9.51
N HIS A 105 -6.34 10.85 -8.93
CA HIS A 105 -7.39 11.68 -9.55
C HIS A 105 -8.38 11.03 -10.52
N ASP A 106 -8.10 9.83 -11.05
CA ASP A 106 -8.93 9.27 -12.13
C ASP A 106 -9.20 7.76 -11.98
N GLY A 107 -8.98 7.21 -10.78
CA GLY A 107 -9.06 5.77 -10.55
C GLY A 107 -10.20 5.31 -9.66
N GLU A 108 -10.51 4.03 -9.80
CA GLU A 108 -11.10 3.21 -8.74
C GLU A 108 -9.97 2.41 -8.08
N TRP A 109 -10.10 2.10 -6.80
CA TRP A 109 -9.17 1.17 -6.16
C TRP A 109 -9.30 -0.21 -6.80
N ARG A 110 -8.16 -0.80 -7.14
CA ARG A 110 -8.06 -2.11 -7.78
C ARG A 110 -7.19 -3.05 -6.97
N THR A 111 -7.42 -4.34 -7.13
CA THR A 111 -6.59 -5.38 -6.51
C THR A 111 -5.20 -5.39 -7.16
N GLY A 112 -4.16 -5.45 -6.34
CA GLY A 112 -2.79 -5.59 -6.82
C GLY A 112 -2.45 -7.01 -7.27
N LEU A 113 -1.61 -7.12 -8.31
CA LEU A 113 -1.18 -8.40 -8.87
C LEU A 113 -0.39 -9.28 -7.88
N ILE A 114 0.23 -8.67 -6.85
CA ILE A 114 0.96 -9.40 -5.81
C ILE A 114 0.05 -10.35 -5.02
N ASN A 115 -1.26 -10.07 -4.97
CA ASN A 115 -2.24 -10.89 -4.23
C ASN A 115 -2.29 -12.34 -4.72
N ALA A 116 -2.00 -12.56 -6.02
CA ALA A 116 -2.01 -13.88 -6.65
C ALA A 116 -0.73 -14.68 -6.35
N LYS A 117 0.34 -14.05 -5.85
CA LYS A 117 1.62 -14.72 -5.60
C LYS A 117 1.67 -15.49 -4.28
N GLY A 118 0.80 -15.15 -3.33
CA GLY A 118 0.72 -15.88 -2.06
C GLY A 118 1.98 -15.77 -1.19
N TYR A 119 2.73 -14.67 -1.30
CA TYR A 119 3.90 -14.44 -0.46
C TYR A 119 3.52 -14.30 1.01
N LYS A 120 4.09 -15.15 1.85
CA LYS A 120 3.81 -15.22 3.29
C LYS A 120 4.81 -14.38 4.08
N VAL A 121 4.31 -13.77 5.14
CA VAL A 121 5.12 -13.00 6.08
C VAL A 121 5.13 -13.68 7.45
N THR A 122 6.22 -13.49 8.19
CA THR A 122 6.28 -13.90 9.59
C THR A 122 5.22 -13.15 10.40
N ARG A 123 4.39 -13.88 11.15
CA ARG A 123 3.25 -13.30 11.88
C ARG A 123 3.68 -12.14 12.79
N GLY A 124 2.94 -11.03 12.72
CA GLY A 124 3.19 -9.84 13.53
C GLY A 124 4.38 -8.98 13.09
N THR A 125 4.99 -9.26 11.93
CA THR A 125 6.03 -8.40 11.33
C THR A 125 5.44 -7.15 10.70
N GLY A 126 6.22 -6.08 10.64
CA GLY A 126 5.95 -4.97 9.73
C GLY A 126 6.37 -5.29 8.29
N ILE A 127 5.95 -4.43 7.37
CA ILE A 127 6.35 -4.43 5.95
C ILE A 127 6.78 -3.03 5.54
N SER A 128 7.61 -2.92 4.51
CA SER A 128 8.03 -1.64 3.94
C SER A 128 7.96 -1.69 2.42
N SER A 129 7.74 -0.56 1.75
CA SER A 129 7.67 -0.50 0.29
C SER A 129 8.48 0.66 -0.29
N LEU A 130 8.97 0.46 -1.51
CA LEU A 130 9.75 1.44 -2.24
C LEU A 130 9.32 1.45 -3.71
N GLY A 131 9.20 2.66 -4.26
CA GLY A 131 9.00 2.89 -5.68
C GLY A 131 10.24 3.60 -6.19
N GLN A 132 11.16 2.85 -6.78
CA GLN A 132 12.39 3.42 -7.33
C GLN A 132 12.15 3.86 -8.77
N GLN A 133 12.34 5.15 -8.99
CA GLN A 133 12.64 5.71 -10.30
C GLN A 133 14.15 5.56 -10.51
N GLU A 134 14.57 5.00 -11.63
CA GLU A 134 15.98 4.79 -12.03
C GLU A 134 16.84 3.87 -11.13
N LEU A 135 16.57 2.56 -11.20
CA LEU A 135 17.35 1.51 -10.53
C LEU A 135 18.85 1.62 -10.85
N HIS A 136 19.69 1.84 -9.82
CA HIS A 136 21.15 1.97 -9.94
C HIS A 136 21.63 3.04 -10.93
N GLY A 137 20.86 4.13 -11.11
CA GLY A 137 21.21 5.21 -12.03
C GLY A 137 21.11 4.81 -13.51
N LYS A 138 20.35 3.75 -13.81
CA LYS A 138 20.00 3.38 -15.19
C LYS A 138 18.65 4.01 -15.54
N PRO A 139 18.63 4.96 -16.49
CA PRO A 139 17.39 5.56 -16.96
C PRO A 139 16.39 4.49 -17.44
N GLY A 140 15.11 4.67 -17.13
CA GLY A 140 14.01 3.80 -17.55
C GLY A 140 13.88 2.47 -16.78
N GLN A 141 14.73 2.20 -15.79
CA GLN A 141 14.54 1.03 -14.92
C GLN A 141 13.75 1.41 -13.67
N HIS A 142 12.41 1.38 -13.77
CA HIS A 142 11.53 1.66 -12.64
C HIS A 142 11.15 0.35 -11.93
N ARG A 143 11.13 0.34 -10.61
CA ARG A 143 10.84 -0.87 -9.83
C ARG A 143 9.97 -0.56 -8.60
N LEU A 144 8.92 -1.36 -8.44
CA LEU A 144 8.17 -1.45 -7.18
C LEU A 144 8.75 -2.58 -6.34
N GLU A 145 8.93 -2.33 -5.06
CA GLU A 145 9.53 -3.26 -4.11
C GLU A 145 8.74 -3.28 -2.80
N VAL A 146 8.62 -4.47 -2.20
CA VAL A 146 8.01 -4.70 -0.89
C VAL A 146 8.95 -5.59 -0.09
N TYR A 147 9.38 -5.09 1.06
CA TYR A 147 10.30 -5.75 1.98
C TYR A 147 9.55 -6.29 3.18
N PHE A 148 9.83 -7.53 3.54
CA PHE A 148 9.13 -8.24 4.61
C PHE A 148 10.00 -9.32 5.25
N ASN A 149 9.65 -9.69 6.48
CA ASN A 149 10.21 -10.86 7.14
C ASN A 149 9.51 -12.11 6.57
N ASP A 150 10.26 -12.96 5.88
CA ASP A 150 9.72 -14.07 5.07
C ASP A 150 9.50 -15.31 5.93
N GLN A 151 8.24 -15.76 5.99
CA GLN A 151 7.89 -16.96 6.77
C GLN A 151 8.53 -18.24 6.20
N GLU A 152 8.79 -18.28 4.89
CA GLU A 152 9.39 -19.44 4.23
C GLU A 152 10.92 -19.47 4.34
N ASN A 153 11.53 -18.34 4.75
CA ASN A 153 12.96 -18.18 4.94
C ASN A 153 13.21 -17.59 6.33
N GLU A 154 12.94 -18.38 7.37
CA GLU A 154 13.00 -17.94 8.76
C GLU A 154 14.27 -17.13 9.08
N GLY A 155 14.08 -15.99 9.74
CA GLY A 155 15.17 -15.10 10.15
C GLY A 155 15.76 -14.24 9.02
N LYS A 156 15.25 -14.33 7.79
CA LYS A 156 15.70 -13.51 6.66
C LYS A 156 14.64 -12.50 6.22
N PHE A 157 15.13 -11.40 5.67
CA PHE A 157 14.29 -10.49 4.91
C PHE A 157 14.21 -10.96 3.46
N SER A 158 13.05 -10.78 2.85
CA SER A 158 12.83 -10.94 1.42
C SER A 158 12.32 -9.64 0.82
N VAL A 159 12.61 -9.47 -0.47
CA VAL A 159 12.03 -8.43 -1.31
C VAL A 159 11.14 -9.09 -2.37
N ALA A 160 9.88 -8.68 -2.41
CA ALA A 160 9.01 -8.89 -3.55
C ALA A 160 9.16 -7.68 -4.47
N PHE A 161 9.36 -7.89 -5.76
CA PHE A 161 9.55 -6.79 -6.70
C PHE A 161 8.80 -7.00 -8.02
N PHE A 162 8.32 -5.90 -8.58
CA PHE A 162 7.60 -5.91 -9.85
C PHE A 162 8.54 -5.66 -11.02
N LYS A 163 8.58 -6.61 -11.97
CA LYS A 163 9.38 -6.53 -13.19
C LYS A 163 8.68 -7.30 -14.31
N ASP A 164 8.67 -6.75 -15.52
CA ASP A 164 8.11 -7.39 -16.71
C ASP A 164 6.64 -7.82 -16.54
N LYS A 165 5.84 -6.95 -15.89
CA LYS A 165 4.42 -7.16 -15.56
C LYS A 165 4.16 -8.30 -14.55
N GLU A 166 5.20 -8.79 -13.88
CA GLU A 166 5.09 -9.85 -12.90
C GLU A 166 5.78 -9.50 -11.57
N TRP A 167 5.30 -10.13 -10.51
CA TRP A 167 5.95 -10.10 -9.20
C TRP A 167 6.90 -11.28 -9.05
N HIS A 168 8.09 -10.97 -8.56
CA HIS A 168 9.19 -11.90 -8.25
C HIS A 168 9.56 -11.76 -6.77
N LYS A 169 10.17 -12.79 -6.18
CA LYS A 169 10.67 -12.79 -4.79
C LYS A 169 12.16 -13.13 -4.78
N ALA A 170 12.94 -12.40 -3.98
CA ALA A 170 14.33 -12.72 -3.68
C ALA A 170 14.61 -12.54 -2.18
N VAL A 171 15.54 -13.32 -1.64
CA VAL A 171 16.07 -13.15 -0.28
C VAL A 171 17.03 -11.96 -0.29
N VAL A 172 16.96 -11.10 0.72
CA VAL A 172 17.90 -10.00 0.90
C VAL A 172 19.21 -10.56 1.45
N GLU A 173 20.29 -10.35 0.71
CA GLU A 173 21.65 -10.66 1.14
C GLU A 173 22.21 -9.49 1.96
N VAL A 174 22.84 -9.79 3.09
CA VAL A 174 23.43 -8.82 4.03
C VAL A 174 24.92 -9.09 4.15
#